data_AF-A0AAN6SCX4-F1
#
_entry.id   AF-A0AAN6SCX4-F1
#
_cell.length_a   1.000
_cell.length_b   1.000
_cell.length_c   1.000
_cell.angle_alpha   90.00
_cell.angle_beta   90.00
_cell.angle_gamma   90.00
#
_symmetry.space_group_name_H-M   'P 1'
#
loop_
_entity.id
_entity.type
_entity.pdbx_description
1 polymer ?
#
loop_
_entity_poly.entity_id
_entity_poly.type
_entity_poly.pdbx_seq_one_letter_code
_entity_poly.pdbx_strand_id
1 'polypeptide(L)'
;MASSSSNNTFYLFPYLPWELRALIWEFAVSPRCIDMYFNHTNYTPIPTSLHACREARNHLTHPTTAYGGGGNRYYEKHHVVLHAPHAKPRPEDVPYIWINWTIDWVEVLLADYL
;
A
#
# COMPACT_ATOMS: atom_id res chain seq x y z
N MET A 1 10.38 -39.44 -16.22
CA MET A 1 10.68 -38.05 -16.64
C MET A 1 9.53 -37.18 -16.14
N ALA A 2 9.72 -36.48 -15.02
CA ALA A 2 8.70 -35.59 -14.48
C ALA A 2 8.68 -34.31 -15.31
N SER A 3 7.50 -33.93 -15.83
CA SER A 3 7.33 -32.67 -16.56
C SER A 3 7.49 -31.50 -15.60
N SER A 4 8.45 -30.63 -15.89
CA SER A 4 8.62 -29.35 -15.19
C SER A 4 7.52 -28.40 -15.67
N SER A 5 6.34 -28.44 -15.04
CA SER A 5 5.33 -27.40 -15.24
C SER A 5 5.85 -26.08 -14.66
N SER A 6 6.21 -25.17 -15.55
CA SER A 6 6.60 -23.79 -15.25
C SER A 6 5.41 -22.99 -14.69
N ASN A 7 5.03 -23.29 -13.45
CA ASN A 7 3.90 -22.70 -12.71
C ASN A 7 4.25 -21.36 -12.04
N ASN A 8 5.28 -20.66 -12.52
CA ASN A 8 5.77 -19.42 -11.91
C ASN A 8 5.12 -18.16 -12.48
N THR A 9 4.11 -18.29 -13.34
CA THR A 9 3.51 -17.13 -14.00
C THR A 9 2.00 -17.23 -13.98
N PHE A 10 1.36 -16.24 -13.36
CA PHE A 10 -0.09 -16.17 -13.17
C PHE A 10 -0.78 -15.56 -14.41
N TYR A 11 -0.60 -16.18 -15.59
CA TYR A 11 -1.02 -15.63 -16.88
C TYR A 11 -2.55 -15.65 -17.11
N LEU A 12 -3.30 -16.40 -16.31
CA LEU A 12 -4.76 -16.47 -16.42
C LEU A 12 -5.47 -15.27 -15.80
N PHE A 13 -4.79 -14.50 -14.95
CA PHE A 13 -5.37 -13.37 -14.23
C PHE A 13 -6.10 -12.35 -15.12
N PRO A 14 -5.53 -11.89 -16.27
CA PRO A 14 -6.20 -10.91 -17.12
C PRO A 14 -7.50 -11.43 -17.77
N TYR A 15 -7.68 -12.75 -17.85
CA TYR A 15 -8.86 -13.37 -18.46
C TYR A 15 -10.04 -13.55 -17.49
N LEU A 16 -9.84 -13.35 -16.19
CA LEU A 16 -10.92 -13.37 -15.21
C LEU A 16 -11.86 -12.18 -15.44
N PRO A 17 -13.17 -12.29 -15.22
CA PRO A 17 -14.07 -11.14 -15.11
C PRO A 17 -13.56 -10.10 -14.10
N TRP A 18 -13.91 -8.82 -14.30
CA TRP A 18 -13.36 -7.75 -13.47
C TRP A 18 -13.73 -7.91 -12.00
N GLU A 19 -14.92 -8.43 -11.71
CA GLU A 19 -15.43 -8.65 -10.36
C GLU A 19 -14.49 -9.57 -9.58
N LEU A 20 -14.03 -10.65 -10.23
CA LEU A 20 -13.13 -11.60 -9.61
C LEU A 20 -11.72 -11.00 -9.42
N ARG A 21 -11.24 -10.20 -10.37
CA ARG A 21 -9.95 -9.51 -10.23
C ARG A 21 -9.97 -8.48 -9.11
N ALA A 22 -11.07 -7.73 -9.00
CA ALA A 22 -11.32 -6.81 -7.90
C ALA A 22 -11.30 -7.55 -6.57
N LEU A 23 -12.12 -8.60 -6.41
CA LEU A 23 -12.14 -9.44 -5.21
C LEU A 23 -10.75 -9.96 -4.85
N ILE A 24 -9.96 -10.43 -5.82
CA ILE A 24 -8.57 -10.86 -5.59
C ILE A 24 -7.73 -9.73 -4.97
N TRP A 25 -7.86 -8.50 -5.46
CA TRP A 25 -7.14 -7.37 -4.88
C TRP A 25 -7.62 -7.00 -3.49
N GLU A 26 -8.92 -7.06 -3.23
CA GLU A 26 -9.50 -6.84 -1.90
C GLU A 26 -9.00 -7.90 -0.90
N PHE A 27 -8.96 -9.17 -1.29
CA PHE A 27 -8.43 -10.26 -0.46
C PHE A 27 -6.92 -10.23 -0.30
N ALA A 28 -6.19 -9.63 -1.24
CA ALA A 28 -4.74 -9.45 -1.14
C ALA A 28 -4.35 -8.35 -0.14
N VAL A 29 -5.32 -7.56 0.34
CA VAL A 29 -5.09 -6.60 1.43
C VAL A 29 -4.91 -7.38 2.73
N SER A 30 -3.71 -7.30 3.32
CA SER A 30 -3.36 -7.98 4.57
C SER A 30 -3.06 -6.97 5.67
N PRO A 31 -3.49 -7.21 6.93
CA PRO A 31 -3.07 -6.43 8.09
C PRO A 31 -1.54 -6.43 8.25
N ARG A 32 -0.99 -5.32 8.75
CA ARG A 32 0.44 -5.16 9.06
C ARG A 32 0.64 -4.13 10.16
N CYS A 33 1.83 -4.15 10.78
CA CYS A 33 2.30 -3.11 11.69
C CYS A 33 3.08 -2.04 10.92
N ILE A 34 2.80 -0.78 11.20
CA ILE A 34 3.51 0.39 10.68
C ILE A 34 4.26 1.02 11.83
N ASP A 35 5.58 0.87 11.82
CA ASP A 35 6.46 1.46 12.83
C ASP A 35 6.80 2.90 12.43
N MET A 36 6.38 3.87 13.23
CA MET A 36 6.65 5.29 13.02
C MET A 36 7.65 5.78 14.06
N TYR A 37 8.89 6.09 13.65
CA TYR A 37 9.90 6.64 14.54
C TYR A 37 9.90 8.17 14.45
N PHE A 38 9.82 8.85 15.59
CA PHE A 38 9.78 10.33 15.63
C PHE A 38 11.02 11.02 15.05
N ASN A 39 12.17 10.33 15.04
CA ASN A 39 13.46 10.89 14.59
C ASN A 39 13.98 10.27 13.28
N HIS A 40 13.35 9.20 12.81
CA HIS A 40 13.74 8.49 11.59
C HIS A 40 12.51 8.08 10.81
N THR A 41 12.47 8.35 9.51
CA THR A 41 11.48 7.72 8.66
C THR A 41 11.97 6.33 8.30
N ASN A 42 11.76 5.36 9.18
CA ASN A 42 11.78 3.97 8.73
C ASN A 42 10.59 3.82 7.79
N TYR A 43 10.89 3.81 6.50
CA TYR A 43 9.89 3.71 5.45
C TYR A 43 9.24 2.34 5.56
N THR A 44 7.98 2.29 5.99
CA THR A 44 7.23 1.05 5.83
C THR A 44 7.18 0.72 4.36
N PRO A 45 7.53 -0.52 3.96
CA PRO A 45 7.48 -0.91 2.57
C PRO A 45 6.07 -0.69 2.05
N ILE A 46 5.97 -0.13 0.85
CA ILE A 46 4.70 -0.02 0.14
C ILE A 46 4.06 -1.42 0.12
N PRO A 47 2.76 -1.55 0.45
CA PRO A 47 2.07 -2.84 0.43
C PRO A 47 2.33 -3.60 -0.87
N THR A 48 2.60 -4.90 -0.76
CA THR A 48 2.96 -5.74 -1.92
C THR A 48 1.90 -5.69 -3.02
N SER A 49 0.62 -5.60 -2.64
CA SER A 49 -0.50 -5.46 -3.56
C SER A 49 -0.44 -4.16 -4.40
N LEU A 50 0.04 -3.04 -3.84
CA LEU A 50 0.23 -1.77 -4.57
C LEU A 50 1.43 -1.81 -5.56
N HIS A 51 2.34 -2.77 -5.36
CA HIS A 51 3.47 -3.02 -6.25
C HIS A 51 3.19 -4.02 -7.36
N ALA A 52 2.14 -4.84 -7.23
CA ALA A 52 1.86 -5.95 -8.15
C ALA A 52 1.66 -5.48 -9.59
N CYS A 53 0.73 -4.55 -9.82
CA CYS A 53 0.47 -3.96 -11.14
C CYS A 53 -0.30 -2.64 -11.04
N ARG A 54 -0.49 -1.97 -12.20
CA ARG A 54 -1.28 -0.73 -12.28
C ARG A 54 -2.74 -0.92 -11.87
N GLU A 55 -3.34 -2.06 -12.25
CA GLU A 55 -4.72 -2.39 -11.91
C GLU A 55 -4.92 -2.48 -10.39
N ALA A 56 -4.08 -3.27 -9.72
CA ALA A 56 -4.10 -3.43 -8.26
C ALA A 56 -3.96 -2.08 -7.56
N ARG A 57 -2.98 -1.27 -7.96
CA ARG A 57 -2.77 0.07 -7.41
C ARG A 57 -4.01 0.94 -7.56
N ASN A 58 -4.56 1.01 -8.77
CA ASN A 58 -5.73 1.84 -9.03
C ASN A 58 -6.94 1.40 -8.18
N HIS A 59 -7.19 0.09 -8.12
CA HIS A 59 -8.30 -0.48 -7.36
C HIS A 59 -8.18 -0.21 -5.86
N LEU A 60 -6.96 -0.28 -5.32
CA LEU A 60 -6.72 -0.17 -3.88
C LEU A 60 -6.51 1.26 -3.38
N THR A 61 -6.18 2.22 -4.25
CA THR A 61 -5.92 3.62 -3.84
C THR A 61 -6.96 4.62 -4.33
N HIS A 62 -7.72 4.30 -5.36
CA HIS A 62 -8.79 5.18 -5.83
C HIS A 62 -10.14 4.76 -5.22
N PRO A 63 -11.02 5.72 -4.93
CA PRO A 63 -12.40 5.38 -4.58
C PRO A 63 -12.96 4.60 -5.77
N THR A 64 -13.37 3.36 -5.54
CA THR A 64 -13.86 2.47 -6.59
C THR A 64 -15.14 3.05 -7.18
N THR A 65 -15.02 3.82 -8.27
CA THR A 65 -16.17 4.22 -9.07
C THR A 65 -16.17 3.44 -10.38
N ALA A 66 -16.38 2.12 -10.29
CA ALA A 66 -16.93 1.39 -11.43
C ALA A 66 -18.36 1.88 -11.77
N TYR A 67 -19.08 2.44 -10.77
CA TYR A 67 -20.49 2.86 -10.89
C TYR A 67 -20.84 4.15 -10.11
N GLY A 68 -19.90 5.08 -9.89
CA GLY A 68 -20.23 6.41 -9.32
C GLY A 68 -20.66 6.44 -7.84
N GLY A 69 -20.63 5.31 -7.13
CA GLY A 69 -20.81 5.26 -5.67
C GLY A 69 -19.50 5.53 -4.94
N GLY A 70 -19.52 6.40 -3.93
CA GLY A 70 -18.35 6.76 -3.12
C GLY A 70 -17.81 5.59 -2.27
N GLY A 71 -17.07 4.69 -2.89
CA GLY A 71 -16.32 3.65 -2.18
C GLY A 71 -15.13 4.23 -1.41
N ASN A 72 -14.85 3.67 -0.23
CA ASN A 72 -13.67 4.01 0.55
C ASN A 72 -12.41 3.46 -0.14
N ARG A 73 -11.31 4.22 -0.07
CA ARG A 73 -9.98 3.77 -0.51
C ARG A 73 -9.45 2.75 0.50
N TYR A 74 -8.83 1.67 0.05
CA TYR A 74 -8.16 0.73 0.96
C TYR A 74 -6.89 1.36 1.54
N TYR A 75 -6.01 1.87 0.67
CA TYR A 75 -4.77 2.52 1.09
C TYR A 75 -4.80 4.01 0.76
N GLU A 76 -4.38 4.81 1.73
CA GLU A 76 -4.18 6.24 1.58
C GLU A 76 -2.70 6.61 1.74
N LYS A 77 -2.23 7.53 0.91
CA LYS A 77 -0.87 8.07 0.98
C LYS A 77 -0.85 9.25 1.93
N HIS A 78 -0.11 9.14 3.04
CA HIS A 78 0.05 10.19 4.04
C HIS A 78 1.50 10.66 4.10
N HIS A 79 1.70 11.96 4.02
CA HIS A 79 3.02 12.56 4.21
C HIS A 79 3.34 12.67 5.69
N VAL A 80 4.53 12.21 6.08
CA VAL A 80 5.02 12.30 7.44
C VAL A 80 5.66 13.67 7.61
N VAL A 81 4.98 14.57 8.33
CA VAL A 81 5.52 15.89 8.64
C VAL A 81 6.42 15.77 9.86
N LEU A 82 7.72 15.56 9.62
CA LEU A 82 8.72 15.76 10.65
C LEU A 82 8.89 17.27 10.85
N HIS A 83 8.95 17.75 12.09
CA HIS A 83 9.27 19.13 12.42
C HIS A 83 10.72 19.43 12.00
N ALA A 84 10.95 19.70 10.71
CA ALA A 84 12.24 20.11 10.19
C ALA A 84 12.48 21.58 10.58
N PRO A 85 13.58 21.93 11.28
CA PRO A 85 13.72 23.27 11.85
C PRO A 85 13.83 24.43 10.86
N HIS A 86 14.26 24.28 9.59
CA HIS A 86 14.64 25.49 8.83
C HIS A 86 14.51 25.52 7.29
N ALA A 87 13.83 24.59 6.63
CA ALA A 87 13.53 24.74 5.20
C ALA A 87 12.23 24.03 4.84
N LYS A 88 11.43 24.63 3.93
CA LYS A 88 10.30 23.91 3.32
C LYS A 88 10.89 22.79 2.45
N PRO A 89 10.70 21.50 2.78
CA PRO A 89 11.16 20.41 1.92
C PRO A 89 10.42 20.46 0.58
N ARG A 90 11.06 20.01 -0.50
CA ARG A 90 10.35 19.80 -1.76
C ARG A 90 9.34 18.66 -1.58
N PRO A 91 8.17 18.68 -2.24
CA PRO A 91 7.14 17.65 -2.07
C PRO A 91 7.64 16.21 -2.29
N GLU A 92 8.60 16.03 -3.21
CA GLU A 92 9.26 14.75 -3.51
C GLU A 92 10.19 14.26 -2.40
N ASP A 93 10.73 15.18 -1.60
CA ASP A 93 11.64 14.90 -0.48
C ASP A 93 10.87 14.62 0.82
N VAL A 94 9.55 14.85 0.83
CA VAL A 94 8.73 14.60 2.02
C VAL A 94 8.44 13.09 2.12
N PRO A 95 8.93 12.42 3.18
CA PRO A 95 8.64 11.01 3.39
C PRO A 95 7.14 10.79 3.48
N TYR A 96 6.67 9.68 2.93
CA TYR A 96 5.26 9.29 3.00
C TYR A 96 5.12 7.82 3.36
N ILE A 97 3.97 7.50 3.93
CA ILE A 97 3.53 6.14 4.19
C ILE A 97 2.25 5.87 3.41
N TRP A 98 2.04 4.60 3.05
CA TRP A 98 0.71 4.12 2.71
C TRP A 98 0.11 3.55 3.98
N ILE A 99 -1.16 3.81 4.25
CA ILE A 99 -1.86 3.28 5.43
C ILE A 99 -3.28 2.89 5.06
N ASN A 100 -3.71 1.73 5.56
CA ASN A 100 -5.12 1.34 5.59
C ASN A 100 -5.65 1.49 7.01
N TRP A 101 -6.44 2.53 7.25
CA TRP A 101 -6.97 2.88 8.56
C TRP A 101 -7.90 1.83 9.19
N THR A 102 -8.36 0.84 8.42
CA THR A 102 -9.26 -0.21 8.92
C THR A 102 -8.50 -1.41 9.47
N ILE A 103 -7.30 -1.71 8.97
CA ILE A 103 -6.60 -2.96 9.28
C ILE A 103 -5.11 -2.80 9.64
N ASP A 104 -4.48 -1.67 9.31
CA ASP A 104 -3.09 -1.42 9.67
C ASP A 104 -3.04 -0.97 11.13
N TRP A 105 -2.12 -1.54 11.89
CA TRP A 105 -1.80 -1.08 13.24
C TRP A 105 -0.61 -0.13 13.15
N VAL A 106 -0.67 1.01 13.84
CA VAL A 106 0.41 1.98 13.88
C VAL A 106 1.08 1.92 15.24
N GLU A 107 2.36 1.59 15.25
CA GLU A 107 3.19 1.62 16.44
C GLU A 107 4.07 2.88 16.39
N VAL A 108 3.88 3.77 17.35
CA VAL A 108 4.64 5.01 17.43
C VAL A 108 5.80 4.81 18.40
N LEU A 109 7.01 4.79 17.85
CA LEU A 109 8.23 4.55 18.60
C LEU A 109 8.95 5.87 18.84
N LEU A 110 9.17 6.18 20.11
CA LEU A 110 10.12 7.21 20.50
C LEU A 110 11.50 6.64 20.26
N ALA A 111 12.31 7.32 19.44
CA ALA A 111 13.72 6.98 19.38
C ALA A 111 14.29 7.32 20.76
N ASP A 112 14.53 6.29 21.58
CA ASP A 112 15.17 6.44 22.86
C ASP A 112 16.53 7.13 22.64
N TYR A 113 16.76 8.23 23.36
CA TYR A 113 18.07 8.86 23.45
C TYR A 113 19.01 7.90 24.22
N LEU A 114 19.70 7.01 23.50
CA LEU A 114 20.89 6.30 23.97
C LEU A 114 22.10 6.68 23.11
#